data_AF-A0A5J5QR29-F1
#
_entry.id   AF-A0A5J5QR29-F1
#
_cell.length_a   1.000
_cell.length_b   1.000
_cell.length_c   1.000
_cell.angle_alpha   90.00
_cell.angle_beta   90.00
_cell.angle_gamma   90.00
#
_symmetry.space_group_name_H-M   'P 1'
#
loop_
_entity.id
_entity.type
_entity.pdbx_description
1 polymer ?
#
loop_
_entity_poly.entity_id
_entity_poly.type
_entity_poly.pdbx_seq_one_letter_code
_entity_poly.pdbx_strand_id
1 'polypeptide(L)'
;MGLDTPSGGNTSHGYYTPHGRKVSSASIFFESLPYKVNPQTGYIDYEKLEERALDFRPKILICGGSSYSREWDYGSYLVPELKTRIKKYFEGDEEALPSVLEAILRRKLAGKHEETDDELMNELEVQPRDDVDDEEFESDFDNLYSTDEEILAMFLMK
;
A
#
# COMPACT_ATOMS: atom_id res chain seq x y z
N MET A 1 10.77 1.74 12.73
CA MET A 1 11.92 0.93 12.27
C MET A 1 12.35 1.48 10.92
N GLY A 2 13.63 1.80 10.73
CA GLY A 2 14.15 2.43 9.51
C GLY A 2 15.56 1.96 9.16
N LEU A 3 16.07 2.32 7.98
CA LEU A 3 17.43 1.95 7.57
C LEU A 3 18.48 2.58 8.50
N ASP A 4 19.48 1.78 8.90
CA ASP A 4 20.59 2.22 9.75
C ASP A 4 21.46 3.29 9.06
N THR A 5 21.96 4.26 9.82
CA THR A 5 22.72 5.40 9.26
C THR A 5 24.01 4.95 8.57
N PRO A 6 24.84 4.06 9.13
CA PRO A 6 25.97 3.46 8.41
C PRO A 6 25.58 2.65 7.17
N SER A 7 24.33 2.20 7.08
CA SER A 7 23.79 1.49 5.90
C SER A 7 23.16 2.41 4.85
N GLY A 8 23.18 3.73 5.09
CA GLY A 8 22.67 4.74 4.17
C GLY A 8 21.35 5.40 4.58
N GLY A 9 20.82 5.09 5.77
CA GLY A 9 19.60 5.70 6.30
C GLY A 9 19.79 7.12 6.82
N ASN A 10 18.69 7.86 6.97
CA ASN A 10 18.70 9.20 7.56
C ASN A 10 18.73 9.13 9.09
N THR A 11 19.41 10.08 9.74
CA THR A 11 19.41 10.25 11.20
C THR A 11 17.99 10.36 11.77
N SER A 12 17.05 10.99 11.05
CA SER A 12 15.66 11.13 11.49
C SER A 12 14.89 9.80 11.57
N HIS A 13 15.41 8.71 11.01
CA HIS A 13 14.77 7.39 11.02
C HIS A 13 14.96 6.63 12.35
N GLY A 14 15.27 7.36 13.43
CA GLY A 14 15.43 6.81 14.77
C GLY A 14 16.85 6.38 15.08
N TYR A 15 17.87 7.14 14.67
CA TYR A 15 19.27 6.82 14.92
C TYR A 15 19.66 6.92 16.40
N TYR A 16 20.41 5.92 16.87
CA TYR A 16 21.09 5.89 18.16
C TYR A 16 22.47 5.26 17.97
N THR A 17 23.43 5.62 18.83
CA THR A 17 24.81 5.10 18.71
C THR A 17 24.86 3.61 19.07
N PRO A 18 25.89 2.85 18.64
CA PRO A 18 26.06 1.44 19.01
C PRO A 18 26.09 1.17 20.52
N HIS A 19 26.46 2.19 21.32
CA HIS A 19 26.46 2.13 22.79
C HIS A 19 25.11 2.55 23.41
N GLY A 20 24.06 2.70 22.61
CA GLY A 20 22.69 2.98 23.07
C GLY A 20 22.36 4.46 23.31
N ARG A 21 23.24 5.40 22.95
CA ARG A 21 22.93 6.82 23.09
C ARG A 21 21.93 7.25 22.00
N LYS A 22 20.73 7.63 22.40
CA LYS A 22 19.69 8.20 21.51
C LYS A 22 20.16 9.56 20.96
N VAL A 23 20.22 9.71 19.63
CA VAL A 23 20.76 10.90 18.95
C VAL A 23 19.65 11.70 18.27
N SER A 24 18.76 11.02 17.56
CA SER A 24 17.66 11.66 16.85
C SER A 24 16.46 11.90 17.77
N SER A 25 15.65 12.93 17.47
CA SER A 25 14.36 13.11 18.14
C SER A 25 13.48 11.86 18.03
N ALA A 26 13.49 11.19 16.87
CA ALA A 26 12.73 9.97 16.65
C ALA A 26 13.14 8.83 17.61
N SER A 27 14.43 8.66 17.92
CA SER A 27 14.87 7.63 18.89
C SER A 27 14.68 8.05 20.35
N ILE A 28 14.56 9.36 20.62
CA ILE A 28 14.23 9.89 21.95
C ILE A 28 12.76 9.66 22.26
N PHE A 29 11.86 10.06 21.35
CA PHE A 29 10.41 10.00 21.56
C PHE A 29 9.80 8.64 21.24
N PHE A 30 10.43 7.86 20.36
CA PHE A 30 9.93 6.55 19.95
C PHE A 30 11.00 5.47 20.15
N GLU A 31 10.54 4.24 20.33
CA GLU A 31 11.42 3.09 20.28
C GLU A 31 11.72 2.73 18.82
N SER A 32 13.01 2.74 18.49
CA SER A 32 13.51 2.46 17.16
C SER A 32 14.39 1.22 17.19
N LEU A 33 14.24 0.38 16.17
CA LEU A 33 15.16 -0.69 15.85
C LEU A 33 15.48 -0.55 14.36
N PRO A 34 16.76 -0.37 13.97
CA PRO A 34 17.11 -0.18 12.57
C PRO A 34 17.31 -1.52 11.84
N TYR A 35 17.00 -1.53 10.54
CA TYR A 35 17.40 -2.61 9.63
C TYR A 35 18.62 -2.19 8.81
N LYS A 36 19.30 -3.15 8.17
CA LYS A 36 20.63 -2.94 7.57
C LYS A 36 20.71 -3.51 6.16
N VAL A 37 21.74 -3.06 5.44
CA VAL A 37 22.18 -3.71 4.21
C VAL A 37 23.01 -4.95 4.53
N ASN A 38 23.06 -5.89 3.59
CA ASN A 38 24.02 -6.97 3.58
C ASN A 38 25.42 -6.37 3.33
N PRO A 39 26.41 -6.58 4.22
CA PRO A 39 27.73 -5.95 4.11
C PRO A 39 28.56 -6.44 2.92
N GLN A 40 28.22 -7.59 2.32
CA GLN A 40 28.92 -8.15 1.17
C GLN A 40 28.38 -7.60 -0.15
N THR A 41 27.06 -7.46 -0.26
CA THR A 41 26.40 -7.05 -1.51
C THR A 41 26.04 -5.57 -1.55
N GLY A 42 25.90 -4.93 -0.38
CA GLY A 42 25.45 -3.56 -0.23
C GLY A 42 23.95 -3.35 -0.47
N TYR A 43 23.17 -4.41 -0.69
CA TYR A 43 21.71 -4.35 -0.83
C TYR A 43 21.03 -4.50 0.53
N ILE A 44 19.83 -3.93 0.70
CA ILE A 44 18.99 -4.16 1.88
C ILE A 44 18.78 -5.67 2.08
N ASP A 45 19.00 -6.14 3.30
CA ASP A 45 18.80 -7.54 3.67
C ASP A 45 17.33 -7.74 4.09
N TYR A 46 16.48 -8.02 3.10
CA TYR A 46 15.03 -8.11 3.27
C TYR A 46 14.60 -9.29 4.15
N GLU A 47 15.31 -10.41 4.08
CA GLU A 47 15.05 -11.58 4.94
C GLU A 47 15.25 -11.21 6.42
N LYS A 48 16.38 -10.56 6.75
CA LYS A 48 16.63 -10.09 8.12
C LYS A 48 15.73 -8.92 8.52
N LEU A 49 15.27 -8.12 7.56
CA LEU A 49 14.30 -7.07 7.83
C LEU A 49 12.97 -7.67 8.27
N GLU A 50 12.49 -8.69 7.55
CA GLU A 50 11.25 -9.40 7.88
C GLU A 50 11.34 -10.10 9.25
N GLU A 51 12.41 -10.86 9.49
CA GLU A 51 12.68 -11.49 10.78
C GLU A 51 12.61 -10.48 11.94
N ARG A 52 13.33 -9.35 11.82
CA ARG A 52 13.32 -8.30 12.84
C ARG A 52 11.97 -7.63 12.97
N ALA A 53 11.24 -7.44 11.88
CA ALA A 53 9.92 -6.82 11.92
C ALA A 53 8.90 -7.72 12.64
N LEU A 54 9.00 -9.05 12.50
CA LEU A 54 8.14 -10.01 13.22
C LEU A 54 8.40 -10.00 14.73
N ASP A 55 9.67 -9.90 15.13
CA ASP A 55 10.07 -9.84 16.54
C ASP A 55 9.75 -8.49 17.17
N PHE A 56 10.12 -7.39 16.51
CA PHE A 56 9.99 -6.04 17.02
C PHE A 56 8.58 -5.47 16.87
N ARG A 57 7.79 -5.98 15.92
CA ARG A 57 6.42 -5.54 15.59
C ARG A 57 6.30 -4.01 15.48
N PRO A 58 7.08 -3.37 14.59
CA PRO A 58 7.05 -1.92 14.46
C PRO A 58 5.65 -1.43 14.10
N LYS A 59 5.23 -0.31 14.69
CA LYS A 59 4.02 0.41 14.24
C LYS A 59 4.22 1.12 12.91
N ILE A 60 5.47 1.50 12.61
CA ILE A 60 5.85 2.20 11.38
C ILE A 60 7.17 1.62 10.87
N LEU A 61 7.17 1.23 9.60
CA LEU A 61 8.36 0.86 8.83
C LEU A 61 8.68 2.01 7.86
N ILE A 62 9.88 2.57 7.97
CA ILE A 62 10.33 3.72 7.19
C ILE A 62 11.26 3.23 6.09
N CYS A 63 10.85 3.42 4.84
CA CYS A 63 11.68 3.20 3.66
C CYS A 63 12.30 4.53 3.20
N GLY A 64 13.42 4.48 2.46
CA GLY A 64 14.19 5.65 2.06
C GLY A 64 15.46 5.86 2.91
N GLY A 65 16.41 6.60 2.35
CA GLY A 65 17.71 6.85 2.96
C GLY A 65 18.41 8.06 2.35
N SER A 66 19.43 8.57 3.04
CA SER A 66 20.20 9.73 2.60
C SER A 66 21.36 9.35 1.67
N SER A 67 21.89 8.14 1.81
CA SER A 67 23.09 7.69 1.07
C SER A 67 23.02 6.23 0.61
N TYR A 68 21.82 5.66 0.53
CA TYR A 68 21.61 4.37 -0.12
C TYR A 68 21.48 4.57 -1.64
N SER A 69 22.43 4.01 -2.41
CA SER A 69 22.63 4.30 -3.84
C SER A 69 21.90 3.36 -4.80
N ARG A 70 21.03 2.48 -4.28
CA ARG A 70 20.25 1.52 -5.07
C ARG A 70 18.78 1.91 -5.08
N GLU A 71 18.06 1.39 -6.07
CA GLU A 71 16.61 1.46 -6.10
C GLU A 71 16.00 0.67 -4.94
N TRP A 72 14.84 1.13 -4.49
CA TRP A 72 14.08 0.54 -3.41
C TRP A 72 13.04 -0.40 -3.98
N ASP A 73 12.96 -1.63 -3.47
CA ASP A 73 11.91 -2.57 -3.83
C ASP A 73 10.71 -2.38 -2.91
N TYR A 74 9.86 -1.40 -3.24
CA TYR A 74 8.65 -1.09 -2.46
C TYR A 74 7.64 -2.25 -2.47
N GLY A 75 7.64 -3.07 -3.52
CA GLY A 75 6.72 -4.18 -3.67
C GLY A 75 6.94 -5.28 -2.63
N SER A 76 8.15 -5.41 -2.09
CA SER A 76 8.49 -6.47 -1.12
C SER A 76 8.12 -6.17 0.34
N TYR A 77 7.62 -4.96 0.65
CA TYR A 77 7.18 -4.58 2.00
C TYR A 77 5.70 -4.87 2.30
N LEU A 78 4.91 -5.22 1.29
CA LEU A 78 3.62 -5.88 1.50
C LEU A 78 3.91 -7.27 2.05
N VAL A 79 3.35 -7.59 3.22
CA VAL A 79 3.43 -8.94 3.84
C VAL A 79 3.32 -9.99 2.73
N PRO A 80 4.21 -11.00 2.66
CA PRO A 80 4.24 -11.95 1.52
C PRO A 80 2.87 -12.55 1.20
N GLU A 81 2.03 -12.76 2.21
CA GLU A 81 0.62 -13.15 2.05
C GLU A 81 -0.23 -12.10 1.32
N LEU A 82 -0.14 -10.82 1.71
CA LEU A 82 -0.92 -9.75 1.11
C LEU A 82 -0.47 -9.47 -0.33
N LYS A 83 0.84 -9.49 -0.59
CA LYS A 83 1.41 -9.37 -1.94
C LYS A 83 0.93 -10.51 -2.85
N THR A 84 0.92 -11.74 -2.33
CA THR A 84 0.45 -12.92 -3.09
C THR A 84 -1.04 -12.84 -3.39
N ARG A 85 -1.86 -12.39 -2.42
CA ARG A 85 -3.31 -12.27 -2.59
C ARG A 85 -3.70 -11.14 -3.55
N ILE A 86 -3.02 -9.99 -3.47
CA ILE A 86 -3.20 -8.87 -4.40
C ILE A 86 -2.77 -9.27 -5.82
N LYS A 87 -1.63 -9.93 -5.97
CA LYS A 87 -1.14 -10.39 -7.27
C LYS A 87 -2.10 -11.38 -7.94
N LYS A 88 -2.66 -12.34 -7.19
CA LYS A 88 -3.66 -13.29 -7.70
C LYS A 88 -4.91 -12.60 -8.24
N TYR A 89 -5.39 -11.57 -7.53
CA TYR A 89 -6.53 -10.78 -7.98
C TYR A 89 -6.25 -10.07 -9.32
N PHE A 90 -5.08 -9.42 -9.47
CA PHE A 90 -4.69 -8.77 -10.72
C PHE A 90 -4.39 -9.76 -11.87
N GLU A 91 -4.15 -11.04 -11.56
CA GLU A 91 -4.01 -12.12 -12.54
C GLU A 91 -5.38 -12.73 -12.96
N GLY A 92 -6.50 -12.22 -12.43
CA GLY A 92 -7.86 -12.59 -12.82
C GLY A 92 -8.58 -13.57 -11.89
N ASP A 93 -8.01 -13.87 -10.72
CA ASP A 93 -8.66 -14.72 -9.70
C ASP A 93 -9.63 -13.88 -8.84
N GLU A 94 -10.90 -13.83 -9.24
CA GLU A 94 -11.95 -13.08 -8.54
C GLU A 94 -12.22 -13.61 -7.11
N GLU A 95 -11.88 -14.87 -6.82
CA GLU A 95 -12.01 -15.46 -5.47
C GLU A 95 -10.96 -14.93 -4.49
N ALA A 96 -9.91 -14.26 -4.98
CA ALA A 96 -8.92 -13.62 -4.13
C ALA A 96 -9.46 -12.33 -3.48
N LEU A 97 -10.45 -11.67 -4.10
CA LEU A 97 -10.97 -10.37 -3.67
C LEU A 97 -11.52 -10.37 -2.22
N PRO A 98 -12.36 -11.33 -1.78
CA PRO A 98 -12.84 -11.38 -0.41
C PRO A 98 -11.71 -11.55 0.61
N SER A 99 -10.67 -12.33 0.26
CA SER A 99 -9.52 -12.57 1.14
C SER A 99 -8.59 -11.35 1.29
N VAL A 100 -8.52 -10.53 0.23
CA VAL A 100 -7.81 -9.25 0.22
C VAL A 100 -8.59 -8.24 1.06
N LEU A 101 -9.91 -8.12 0.81
CA LEU A 101 -10.78 -7.21 1.56
C LEU A 101 -10.81 -7.55 3.06
N GLU A 102 -10.88 -8.84 3.41
CA GLU A 102 -10.86 -9.29 4.80
C GLU A 102 -9.53 -8.94 5.48
N ALA A 103 -8.40 -9.12 4.78
CA ALA A 103 -7.09 -8.77 5.29
C ALA A 103 -6.95 -7.25 5.53
N ILE A 104 -7.51 -6.42 4.64
CA ILE A 104 -7.56 -4.97 4.76
C ILE A 104 -8.49 -4.56 5.92
N LEU A 105 -9.71 -5.12 5.99
CA LEU A 105 -10.68 -4.85 7.06
C LEU A 105 -10.17 -5.23 8.44
N ARG A 106 -9.48 -6.37 8.57
CA ARG A 106 -8.85 -6.78 9.84
C ARG A 106 -7.76 -5.80 10.28
N ARG A 107 -7.05 -5.16 9.35
CA ARG A 107 -6.04 -4.12 9.66
C ARG A 107 -6.72 -2.82 10.09
N LYS A 108 -7.79 -2.41 9.40
CA LYS A 108 -8.61 -1.23 9.74
C LYS A 108 -9.27 -1.36 11.11
N LEU A 109 -9.86 -2.52 11.42
CA LEU A 109 -10.44 -2.83 12.73
C LEU A 109 -9.40 -2.90 13.86
N ALA A 110 -8.14 -3.22 13.55
CA ALA A 110 -7.04 -3.22 14.53
C ALA A 110 -6.51 -1.81 14.84
N GLY A 111 -7.04 -0.75 14.22
CA GLY A 111 -6.67 0.64 14.46
C GLY A 111 -5.23 0.98 14.06
N LYS A 112 -4.66 0.25 13.09
CA LYS A 112 -3.34 0.54 12.51
C LYS A 112 -3.54 1.08 11.09
N HIS A 113 -2.90 2.22 10.79
CA HIS A 113 -2.78 2.81 9.43
C HIS A 113 -4.04 3.40 8.79
N GLU A 114 -4.89 4.11 9.53
CA GLU A 114 -6.09 4.78 8.99
C GLU A 114 -5.76 5.70 7.78
N GLU A 115 -4.68 6.48 7.85
CA GLU A 115 -4.27 7.40 6.75
C GLU A 115 -3.64 6.70 5.55
N THR A 116 -2.92 5.58 5.75
CA THR A 116 -2.24 4.86 4.65
C THR A 116 -3.23 3.99 3.88
N ASP A 117 -4.22 3.43 4.57
CA ASP A 117 -5.26 2.63 3.94
C ASP A 117 -6.16 3.52 3.07
N ASP A 118 -6.44 4.76 3.47
CA ASP A 118 -7.25 5.69 2.68
C ASP A 118 -6.51 6.18 1.41
N GLU A 119 -5.19 6.36 1.44
CA GLU A 119 -4.39 6.62 0.22
C GLU A 119 -4.35 5.41 -0.74
N LEU A 120 -4.22 4.20 -0.20
CA LEU A 120 -4.20 2.96 -0.99
C LEU A 120 -5.56 2.67 -1.65
N MET A 121 -6.66 3.02 -0.98
CA MET A 121 -8.00 2.94 -1.55
C MET A 121 -8.20 3.94 -2.68
N ASN A 122 -7.65 5.16 -2.58
CA ASN A 122 -7.68 6.15 -3.65
C ASN A 122 -6.81 5.73 -4.86
N GLU A 123 -5.68 5.06 -4.66
CA GLU A 123 -4.86 4.51 -5.77
C GLU A 123 -5.51 3.33 -6.47
N LEU A 124 -6.31 2.53 -5.76
CA LEU A 124 -7.10 1.44 -6.33
C LEU A 124 -8.30 1.94 -7.15
N GLU A 125 -8.74 3.18 -6.97
CA GLU A 125 -9.95 3.73 -7.61
C GLU A 125 -9.76 4.18 -9.06
N VAL A 126 -8.55 4.21 -9.64
CA VAL A 126 -8.38 4.73 -11.01
C VAL A 126 -7.40 3.91 -11.84
N GLN A 127 -7.89 2.84 -12.45
CA GLN A 127 -7.53 2.54 -13.84
C GLN A 127 -8.78 2.07 -14.60
N PRO A 128 -9.19 2.76 -15.67
CA PRO A 128 -10.17 2.19 -16.58
C PRO A 128 -9.58 0.90 -17.17
N ARG A 129 -10.38 -0.17 -17.21
CA ARG A 129 -9.94 -1.38 -17.91
C ARG A 129 -10.04 -1.13 -19.41
N ASP A 130 -8.99 -1.49 -20.15
CA ASP A 130 -8.91 -1.36 -21.61
C ASP A 130 -9.94 -2.22 -22.38
N ASP A 131 -10.72 -3.06 -21.70
CA ASP A 131 -11.69 -3.99 -22.28
C ASP A 131 -13.15 -3.51 -22.22
N VAL A 132 -13.39 -2.30 -21.72
CA VAL A 132 -14.73 -1.69 -21.69
C VAL A 132 -14.92 -0.86 -22.96
N ASP A 133 -15.80 -1.33 -23.84
CA ASP A 133 -16.21 -0.60 -25.03
C ASP A 133 -17.24 0.47 -24.62
N ASP A 134 -16.76 1.70 -24.41
CA ASP A 134 -17.56 2.83 -23.93
C ASP A 134 -18.80 3.11 -24.83
N GLU A 135 -18.76 2.72 -26.10
CA GLU A 135 -19.89 2.91 -27.04
C GLU A 135 -21.13 2.06 -26.67
N GLU A 136 -20.95 0.84 -26.14
CA GLU A 136 -22.07 -0.03 -25.77
C GLU A 136 -22.79 0.52 -24.52
N PHE A 137 -22.02 1.05 -23.57
CA PHE A 137 -22.53 1.63 -22.33
C PHE A 137 -23.34 2.92 -22.55
N GLU A 138 -22.87 3.81 -23.45
CA GLU A 138 -23.62 5.03 -23.79
C GLU A 138 -24.92 4.71 -24.56
N SER A 139 -24.89 3.70 -25.43
CA SER A 139 -26.07 3.29 -26.20
C SER A 139 -27.18 2.67 -25.33
N ASP A 140 -26.80 1.96 -24.26
CA ASP A 140 -27.73 1.42 -23.27
C ASP A 140 -28.35 2.53 -22.40
N PHE A 141 -27.58 3.59 -22.12
CA PHE A 141 -28.06 4.75 -21.37
C PHE A 141 -29.06 5.56 -22.21
N ASP A 142 -28.74 5.86 -23.48
CA ASP A 142 -29.61 6.63 -24.37
C ASP A 142 -30.94 5.90 -24.68
N ASN A 143 -30.91 4.57 -24.84
CA ASN A 143 -32.13 3.80 -25.02
C ASN A 143 -33.05 3.82 -23.79
N LEU A 144 -32.49 3.89 -22.58
CA LEU A 144 -33.26 3.93 -21.35
C LEU A 144 -34.05 5.23 -21.19
N TYR A 145 -33.50 6.37 -21.65
CA TYR A 145 -34.14 7.69 -21.57
C TYR A 145 -34.97 8.07 -22.81
N SER A 146 -34.84 7.33 -23.93
CA SER A 146 -35.69 7.56 -25.11
C SER A 146 -37.19 7.30 -24.85
N THR A 147 -37.51 6.49 -23.84
CA THR A 147 -38.89 6.15 -23.49
C THR A 147 -39.62 7.26 -22.71
N ASP A 148 -38.90 8.24 -22.18
CA ASP A 148 -39.48 9.35 -21.40
C ASP A 148 -40.19 10.40 -22.29
N GLU A 149 -39.81 10.54 -23.57
CA GLU A 149 -40.53 11.43 -24.50
C GLU A 149 -41.90 10.87 -24.91
N GLU A 150 -42.04 9.55 -25.05
CA GLU A 150 -43.34 8.91 -25.37
C GLU A 150 -44.33 8.99 -24.19
N ILE A 151 -43.84 8.88 -22.94
CA ILE A 151 -44.67 9.00 -21.73
C ILE A 151 -45.22 10.42 -21.57
N LEU A 152 -44.42 11.45 -21.89
CA LEU A 152 -44.83 12.85 -21.85
C LEU A 152 -45.87 13.18 -22.93
N ALA A 153 -45.73 12.61 -24.14
CA ALA A 153 -46.71 12.76 -25.21
C ALA A 153 -48.08 12.13 -24.86
N MET A 154 -48.09 11.00 -24.14
CA MET A 154 -49.33 10.38 -23.66
C MET A 154 -50.05 11.18 -22.58
N PHE A 155 -49.32 11.96 -21.76
CA PHE A 155 -49.91 12.78 -20.69
C PHE A 155 -50.49 14.11 -21.19
N LEU A 156 -50.02 14.62 -22.33
CA LEU A 156 -50.48 15.88 -22.93
C LEU A 156 -51.66 15.73 -23.91
N MET A 157 -52.09 14.50 -24.24
CA MET A 157 -53.24 14.22 -25.11
C MET A 157 -54.57 13.91 -24.37
N LYS A 158 -54.72 14.31 -23.11
CA LYS A 158 -55.99 14.20 -22.36
C LYS A 158 -56.61 15.55 -22.01
#